data_AF-A0A9W4LSS7-F1
#
_entry.id   AF-A0A9W4LSS7-F1
#
_cell.length_a   1.000
_cell.length_b   1.000
_cell.length_c   1.000
_cell.angle_alpha   90.00
_cell.angle_beta   90.00
_cell.angle_gamma   90.00
#
_symmetry.space_group_name_H-M   'P 1'
#
loop_
_entity.id
_entity.type
_entity.pdbx_description
1 polymer ?
#
loop_
_entity_poly.entity_id
_entity_poly.type
_entity_poly.pdbx_seq_one_letter_code
_entity_poly.pdbx_strand_id
1 'polypeptide(L)'
;MKASIKYVVEDMDRHGNVRIYFRRAGQLKVRLPTPVGSSAFWEAYRKAMTGEAPKKAQQQDSRPQQNTMRWLVVGYYGSAEFKRLDDRTKRVRRLVLDAFSKKHGDKPYKMMEPRHVRRLRDEKADRPEAANSLVKYLRQVFAFGVNNDCCD
;
A
#
# COMPACT_ATOMS: atom_id res chain seq x y z
N MET A 1 -41.45 5.52 0.00
CA MET A 1 -41.00 6.85 -0.48
C MET A 1 -39.48 6.92 -0.36
N LYS A 2 -38.71 6.84 -1.46
CA LYS A 2 -37.25 7.06 -1.40
C LYS A 2 -37.01 8.57 -1.40
N ALA A 3 -36.64 9.14 -0.25
CA ALA A 3 -36.21 10.52 -0.18
C ALA A 3 -34.94 10.68 -1.03
N SER A 4 -35.03 11.39 -2.15
CA SER A 4 -33.88 11.66 -3.02
C SER A 4 -33.03 12.76 -2.39
N ILE A 5 -31.89 12.38 -1.83
CA ILE A 5 -30.93 13.35 -1.28
C ILE A 5 -30.18 14.00 -2.46
N LYS A 6 -30.20 15.33 -2.53
CA LYS A 6 -29.64 16.08 -3.66
C LYS A 6 -28.15 15.75 -3.83
N TYR A 7 -27.73 15.52 -5.08
CA TYR A 7 -26.34 15.18 -5.43
C TYR A 7 -25.82 13.85 -4.87
N VAL A 8 -26.69 12.98 -4.33
CA VAL A 8 -26.31 11.65 -3.83
C VAL A 8 -26.65 10.59 -4.87
N VAL A 9 -25.68 9.73 -5.20
CA VAL A 9 -25.80 8.64 -6.17
C VAL A 9 -25.41 7.33 -5.51
N GLU A 10 -26.27 6.33 -5.61
CA GLU A 10 -26.02 4.95 -5.18
C GLU A 10 -25.44 4.13 -6.34
N ASP A 11 -24.46 3.29 -6.06
CA ASP A 11 -23.77 2.44 -7.02
C ASP A 11 -23.57 1.06 -6.39
N MET A 12 -24.02 0.01 -7.05
CA MET A 12 -23.87 -1.36 -6.55
C MET A 12 -22.60 -1.98 -7.14
N ASP A 13 -21.71 -2.43 -6.25
CA ASP A 13 -20.53 -3.19 -6.68
C ASP A 13 -20.95 -4.59 -7.18
N ARG A 14 -20.10 -5.24 -7.97
CA ARG A 14 -20.29 -6.60 -8.52
C ARG A 14 -20.48 -7.70 -7.45
N HIS A 15 -20.22 -7.36 -6.18
CA HIS A 15 -20.40 -8.23 -5.02
C HIS A 15 -21.65 -7.87 -4.19
N GLY A 16 -22.56 -7.03 -4.70
CA GLY A 16 -23.80 -6.64 -4.02
C GLY A 16 -23.65 -5.53 -2.96
N ASN A 17 -22.45 -4.96 -2.80
CA ASN A 17 -22.21 -3.88 -1.85
C ASN A 17 -22.69 -2.53 -2.40
N VAL A 18 -23.62 -1.87 -1.70
CA VAL A 18 -24.08 -0.52 -2.05
C VAL A 18 -23.03 0.51 -1.62
N ARG A 19 -22.57 1.31 -2.58
CA ARG A 19 -21.68 2.46 -2.36
C ARG A 19 -22.44 3.74 -2.66
N ILE A 20 -22.27 4.74 -1.81
CA ILE A 20 -22.94 6.03 -1.98
C ILE A 20 -21.89 7.09 -2.31
N TYR A 21 -22.21 7.97 -3.26
CA TYR A 21 -21.33 9.04 -3.69
C TYR A 21 -22.05 10.38 -3.71
N PHE A 22 -21.33 11.45 -3.39
CA PHE A 22 -21.71 12.81 -3.68
C PHE A 22 -21.15 13.22 -5.05
N ARG A 23 -22.02 13.70 -5.95
CA ARG A 23 -21.67 14.16 -7.30
C ARG A 23 -22.39 15.47 -7.62
N ARG A 24 -21.62 16.56 -7.68
CA ARG A 24 -22.07 17.89 -8.08
C ARG A 24 -21.19 18.40 -9.23
N ALA A 25 -21.80 19.02 -10.24
CA ALA A 25 -21.06 19.61 -11.34
C ALA A 25 -20.06 20.66 -10.82
N GLY A 26 -18.81 20.60 -11.30
CA GLY A 26 -17.72 21.47 -10.83
C GLY A 26 -17.02 21.01 -9.55
N GLN A 27 -17.44 19.89 -8.93
CA GLN A 27 -16.77 19.30 -7.76
C GLN A 27 -16.37 17.84 -8.02
N LEU A 28 -15.34 17.39 -7.29
CA LEU A 28 -14.88 15.99 -7.37
C LEU A 28 -15.95 15.04 -6.82
N LYS A 29 -16.05 13.84 -7.40
CA LYS A 29 -16.90 12.75 -6.88
C LYS A 29 -16.33 12.29 -5.53
N VAL A 30 -17.11 12.42 -4.45
CA VAL A 30 -16.71 12.04 -3.08
C VAL A 30 -17.49 10.80 -2.65
N ARG A 31 -16.83 9.82 -2.03
CA ARG A 31 -17.51 8.66 -1.44
C ARG A 31 -18.10 9.04 -0.09
N LEU A 32 -19.39 8.79 0.10
CA LEU A 32 -20.08 9.02 1.37
C LEU A 32 -20.11 7.71 2.20
N PRO A 33 -20.03 7.81 3.53
CA PRO A 33 -20.21 6.66 4.41
C PRO A 33 -21.58 6.02 4.26
N THR A 34 -21.64 4.70 4.39
CA THR A 34 -22.88 3.92 4.57
C THR A 34 -23.08 3.63 6.07
N PRO A 35 -24.30 3.58 6.60
CA PRO A 35 -25.59 3.66 5.91
C PRO A 35 -26.07 5.10 5.63
N VAL A 36 -26.93 5.28 4.62
CA VAL A 36 -27.62 6.54 4.31
C VAL A 36 -28.37 7.01 5.56
N GLY A 37 -28.20 8.28 5.94
CA GLY A 37 -28.90 8.87 7.09
C GLY A 37 -28.17 8.74 8.43
N SER A 38 -27.03 8.05 8.49
CA SER A 38 -26.15 8.07 9.67
C SER A 38 -25.57 9.47 9.94
N SER A 39 -25.13 9.73 11.19
CA SER A 39 -24.44 10.98 11.55
C SER A 39 -23.19 11.21 10.69
N ALA A 40 -22.41 10.15 10.46
CA ALA A 40 -21.24 10.17 9.59
C ALA A 40 -21.58 10.49 8.13
N PHE A 41 -22.72 10.00 7.63
CA PHE A 41 -23.21 10.35 6.30
C PHE A 41 -23.55 11.84 6.19
N TRP A 42 -24.30 12.39 7.15
CA TRP A 42 -24.70 13.80 7.13
C TRP A 42 -23.51 14.75 7.30
N GLU A 43 -22.53 14.37 8.12
CA GLU A 43 -21.28 15.13 8.28
C GLU A 43 -20.48 15.17 6.98
N ALA A 44 -20.26 14.02 6.34
CA ALA A 44 -19.57 13.94 5.05
C ALA A 44 -20.34 14.66 3.93
N TYR A 45 -21.68 14.57 3.94
CA TYR A 45 -22.55 15.27 3.00
C TYR A 45 -22.46 16.79 3.16
N ARG A 46 -22.48 17.29 4.40
CA ARG A 46 -22.34 18.73 4.69
C ARG A 46 -20.98 19.25 4.26
N LYS A 47 -19.89 18.54 4.56
CA LYS A 47 -18.52 18.85 4.10
C LYS A 47 -18.41 18.87 2.57
N ALA A 48 -19.05 17.90 1.89
CA ALA A 48 -19.07 17.87 0.43
C ALA A 48 -19.87 19.03 -0.18
N MET A 49 -20.98 19.42 0.45
CA MET A 49 -21.80 20.56 0.05
C MET A 49 -21.08 21.91 0.18
N THR A 50 -20.29 22.11 1.23
CA THR A 50 -19.49 23.33 1.46
C THR A 50 -18.22 23.40 0.61
N GLY A 51 -17.87 22.33 -0.11
CA GLY A 51 -16.62 22.25 -0.88
C GLY A 51 -15.38 21.97 -0.02
N GLU A 52 -15.55 21.75 1.27
CA GLU A 52 -14.50 21.31 2.22
C GLU A 52 -14.30 19.79 2.21
N ALA A 53 -14.96 19.09 1.29
CA ALA A 53 -14.72 17.68 1.08
C ALA A 53 -13.20 17.46 0.96
N PRO A 54 -12.66 16.45 1.67
CA PRO A 54 -11.24 16.21 1.63
C PRO A 54 -10.85 16.06 0.17
N LYS A 55 -10.03 17.00 -0.32
CA LYS A 55 -9.26 16.82 -1.56
C LYS A 55 -8.72 15.41 -1.44
N LYS A 56 -9.05 14.53 -2.41
CA LYS A 56 -8.61 13.12 -2.44
C LYS A 56 -7.31 13.05 -1.67
N ALA A 57 -7.28 12.37 -0.52
CA ALA A 57 -6.02 12.10 0.15
C ALA A 57 -5.10 11.67 -0.97
N GLN A 58 -4.13 12.52 -1.30
CA GLN A 58 -3.28 12.30 -2.45
C GLN A 58 -2.81 10.88 -2.23
N GLN A 59 -3.11 9.99 -3.18
CA GLN A 59 -2.42 8.72 -3.21
C GLN A 59 -0.96 9.13 -3.16
N GLN A 60 -0.33 8.99 -1.99
CA GLN A 60 1.08 9.34 -1.78
C GLN A 60 1.78 8.77 -3.01
N ASP A 61 2.51 9.67 -3.68
CA ASP A 61 3.08 9.44 -5.00
C ASP A 61 3.37 7.95 -5.21
N SER A 62 2.89 7.39 -6.31
CA SER A 62 3.14 5.99 -6.67
C SER A 62 4.64 5.65 -6.76
N ARG A 63 5.52 6.66 -6.63
CA ARG A 63 6.94 6.53 -6.42
C ARG A 63 7.25 6.26 -4.95
N PRO A 64 7.93 5.16 -4.62
CA PRO A 64 8.31 4.88 -3.24
C PRO A 64 9.16 6.03 -2.69
N GLN A 65 8.82 6.50 -1.49
CA GLN A 65 9.54 7.57 -0.81
C GLN A 65 11.01 7.19 -0.67
N GLN A 66 11.92 8.11 -1.00
CA GLN A 66 13.36 7.88 -0.89
C GLN A 66 13.74 7.43 0.53
N ASN A 67 14.80 6.63 0.64
CA ASN A 67 15.29 6.06 1.92
C ASN A 67 14.36 5.06 2.60
N THR A 68 13.24 4.67 1.99
CA THR A 68 12.34 3.64 2.53
C THR A 68 12.70 2.24 2.05
N MET A 69 12.28 1.23 2.81
CA MET A 69 12.45 -0.17 2.44
C MET A 69 11.81 -0.50 1.09
N ARG A 70 10.64 0.08 0.79
CA ARG A 70 9.96 -0.10 -0.50
C ARG A 70 10.79 0.48 -1.65
N TRP A 71 11.44 1.62 -1.45
CA TRP A 71 12.32 2.22 -2.45
C TRP A 71 13.50 1.30 -2.77
N LEU A 72 14.13 0.72 -1.75
CA LEU A 72 15.23 -0.21 -1.93
C LEU A 72 14.80 -1.50 -2.66
N VAL A 73 13.65 -2.08 -2.29
CA VAL A 73 13.09 -3.27 -2.95
C VAL A 73 12.76 -3.01 -4.42
N VAL A 74 12.16 -1.85 -4.74
CA VAL A 74 11.87 -1.46 -6.13
C VAL A 74 13.16 -1.26 -6.92
N GLY A 75 14.18 -0.64 -6.33
CA GLY A 75 15.51 -0.52 -6.91
C GLY A 75 16.12 -1.89 -7.23
N TYR A 76 16.03 -2.83 -6.29
CA TYR A 76 16.50 -4.21 -6.47
C TYR A 76 15.78 -4.90 -7.64
N TYR A 77 14.48 -4.69 -7.85
CA TYR A 77 13.78 -5.25 -9.02
C TYR A 77 14.29 -4.70 -10.35
N GLY A 78 14.85 -3.49 -10.34
CA GLY A 78 15.48 -2.87 -11.52
C GLY A 78 16.90 -3.38 -11.79
N SER A 79 17.53 -4.05 -10.83
CA SER A 79 18.94 -4.45 -10.90
C SER A 79 19.20 -5.56 -11.93
N ALA A 80 20.44 -5.62 -12.43
CA ALA A 80 20.87 -6.69 -13.33
C ALA A 80 20.80 -8.07 -12.64
N GLU A 81 21.12 -8.14 -11.35
CA GLU A 81 21.06 -9.37 -10.55
C GLU A 81 19.64 -9.95 -10.51
N PHE A 82 18.62 -9.10 -10.33
CA PHE A 82 17.23 -9.55 -10.34
C PHE A 82 16.76 -9.92 -11.75
N LYS A 83 17.15 -9.14 -12.77
CA LYS A 83 16.77 -9.37 -14.16
C LYS A 83 17.32 -10.68 -14.75
N ARG A 84 18.49 -11.14 -14.29
CA ARG A 84 19.12 -12.41 -14.72
C ARG A 84 18.47 -13.67 -14.16
N LEU A 85 17.58 -13.56 -13.18
CA LEU A 85 16.88 -14.71 -12.60
C LEU A 85 15.85 -15.29 -13.56
N ASP A 86 15.52 -16.57 -13.40
CA ASP A 86 14.39 -17.18 -14.10
C ASP A 86 13.04 -16.62 -13.60
N ASP A 87 12.01 -16.77 -14.42
CA ASP A 87 10.70 -16.16 -14.16
C ASP A 87 10.00 -16.72 -12.91
N ARG A 88 10.19 -18.00 -12.60
CA ARG A 88 9.64 -18.61 -11.39
C ARG A 88 10.32 -18.01 -10.16
N THR A 89 11.65 -17.89 -10.17
CA THR A 89 12.41 -17.26 -9.09
C THR A 89 12.04 -15.79 -8.92
N LYS A 90 11.90 -15.02 -10.01
CA LYS A 90 11.42 -13.63 -9.97
C LYS A 90 10.05 -13.53 -9.31
N ARG A 91 9.11 -14.40 -9.70
CA ARG A 91 7.75 -14.44 -9.15
C ARG A 91 7.76 -14.73 -7.65
N VAL A 92 8.46 -15.77 -7.21
CA VAL A 92 8.52 -16.15 -5.79
C VAL A 92 9.16 -15.04 -4.95
N ARG A 93 10.26 -14.44 -5.44
CA ARG A 93 10.92 -13.33 -4.74
C ARG A 93 10.01 -12.11 -4.61
N ARG A 94 9.31 -11.72 -5.68
CA ARG A 94 8.32 -10.64 -5.64
C ARG A 94 7.23 -10.90 -4.61
N LEU A 95 6.67 -12.11 -4.59
CA LEU A 95 5.63 -12.46 -3.60
C LEU A 95 6.10 -12.24 -2.16
N VAL A 96 7.32 -12.65 -1.83
CA VAL A 96 7.87 -12.50 -0.47
C VAL A 96 8.21 -11.05 -0.15
N LEU A 97 8.91 -10.36 -1.04
CA LEU A 97 9.36 -8.98 -0.84
C LEU A 97 8.21 -7.97 -0.87
N ASP A 98 7.18 -8.20 -1.69
CA ASP A 98 5.98 -7.36 -1.74
C ASP A 98 5.13 -7.56 -0.47
N ALA A 99 4.98 -8.81 0.01
CA ALA A 99 4.31 -9.08 1.27
C ALA A 99 5.02 -8.42 2.46
N PHE A 100 6.35 -8.42 2.46
CA PHE A 100 7.15 -7.68 3.43
C PHE A 100 6.99 -6.16 3.29
N SER A 101 7.07 -5.63 2.06
CA SER A 101 6.92 -4.20 1.77
C SER A 101 5.53 -3.66 2.14
N LYS A 102 4.47 -4.48 2.09
CA LYS A 102 3.14 -4.08 2.57
C LYS A 102 3.10 -3.78 4.07
N LYS A 103 3.96 -4.40 4.87
CA LYS A 103 3.99 -4.23 6.35
C LYS A 103 5.07 -3.25 6.82
N HIS A 104 6.19 -3.21 6.09
CA HIS A 104 7.40 -2.50 6.53
C HIS A 104 8.01 -1.60 5.45
N GLY A 105 7.33 -1.46 4.31
CA GLY A 105 7.83 -0.72 3.15
C GLY A 105 8.08 0.76 3.41
N ASP A 106 7.27 1.39 4.25
CA ASP A 106 7.37 2.83 4.53
C ASP A 106 8.44 3.16 5.58
N LYS A 107 9.03 2.15 6.22
CA LYS A 107 10.08 2.34 7.22
C LYS A 107 11.42 2.64 6.54
N PRO A 108 12.28 3.47 7.17
CA PRO A 108 13.60 3.76 6.63
C PRO A 108 14.48 2.50 6.62
N TYR A 109 15.09 2.16 5.48
CA TYR A 109 15.90 0.95 5.39
C TYR A 109 17.22 1.06 6.18
N LYS A 110 17.76 2.27 6.34
CA LYS A 110 19.01 2.53 7.09
C LYS A 110 18.90 2.18 8.58
N MET A 111 17.69 2.17 9.13
CA MET A 111 17.43 1.79 10.52
C MET A 111 17.22 0.27 10.71
N MET A 112 17.40 -0.52 9.65
CA MET A 112 17.24 -1.96 9.70
C MET A 112 18.47 -2.62 10.33
N GLU A 113 18.33 -3.05 11.57
CA GLU A 113 19.38 -3.79 12.27
C GLU A 113 19.20 -5.33 12.19
N PRO A 114 20.28 -6.11 12.41
CA PRO A 114 20.20 -7.58 12.48
C PRO A 114 19.15 -8.11 13.45
N ARG A 115 18.91 -7.42 14.57
CA ARG A 115 17.86 -7.79 15.55
C ARG A 115 16.46 -7.78 14.95
N HIS A 116 16.17 -6.86 14.02
CA HIS A 116 14.87 -6.77 13.36
C HIS A 116 14.69 -7.94 12.39
N VAL A 117 15.73 -8.33 11.67
CA VAL A 117 15.72 -9.50 10.79
C VAL A 117 15.46 -10.79 11.57
N ARG A 118 16.11 -10.95 12.74
CA ARG A 118 15.86 -12.10 13.64
C ARG A 118 14.41 -12.13 14.11
N ARG A 119 13.87 -10.99 14.55
CA ARG A 119 12.44 -10.90 14.95
C ARG A 119 11.50 -11.31 13.81
N LEU A 120 11.72 -10.82 12.59
CA LEU A 120 10.90 -11.16 11.42
C LEU A 120 10.98 -12.65 11.05
N ARG A 121 12.13 -13.28 11.28
CA ARG A 121 12.31 -14.74 11.12
C ARG A 121 11.51 -15.48 12.20
N ASP A 122 11.62 -15.05 13.45
CA ASP A 122 11.00 -15.71 14.59
C ASP A 122 9.46 -15.56 14.59
N GLU A 123 8.94 -14.44 14.06
CA GLU A 123 7.51 -14.24 13.76
C GLU A 123 6.95 -15.26 12.76
N LYS A 124 7.82 -15.94 12.02
CA LYS A 124 7.50 -17.00 11.05
C LYS A 124 8.00 -18.37 11.49
N ALA A 125 8.20 -18.59 12.80
CA ALA A 125 8.68 -19.86 13.33
C ALA A 125 7.79 -21.06 12.94
N ASP A 126 6.49 -20.83 12.76
CA ASP A 126 5.52 -21.84 12.27
C ASP A 126 5.72 -22.22 10.79
N ARG A 127 6.47 -21.42 10.02
CA ARG A 127 6.76 -21.61 8.60
C ARG A 127 8.24 -21.38 8.32
N PRO A 128 9.12 -22.34 8.65
CA PRO A 128 10.58 -22.16 8.59
C PRO A 128 11.09 -21.86 7.18
N GLU A 129 10.51 -22.47 6.14
CA GLU A 129 10.90 -22.18 4.75
C GLU A 129 10.61 -20.74 4.35
N ALA A 130 9.47 -20.20 4.77
CA ALA A 130 9.08 -18.81 4.48
C ALA A 130 9.98 -17.83 5.26
N ALA A 131 10.33 -18.16 6.51
CA ALA A 131 11.25 -17.38 7.32
C ALA A 131 12.65 -17.32 6.66
N ASN A 132 13.19 -18.48 6.27
CA ASN A 132 14.49 -18.57 5.61
C ASN A 132 14.52 -17.86 4.25
N SER A 133 13.44 -17.99 3.47
CA SER A 133 13.29 -17.31 2.19
C SER A 133 13.29 -15.78 2.36
N LEU A 134 12.57 -15.26 3.37
CA LEU A 134 12.55 -13.83 3.67
C LEU A 134 13.97 -13.32 4.01
N VAL A 135 14.67 -13.98 4.93
CA VAL A 135 16.04 -13.58 5.31
C VAL A 135 16.98 -13.64 4.12
N LYS A 136 16.89 -14.70 3.30
CA LYS A 136 17.69 -14.87 2.08
C LYS A 136 17.48 -13.72 1.09
N TYR A 137 16.24 -13.31 0.86
CA TYR A 137 15.94 -12.24 -0.10
C TYR A 137 16.27 -10.86 0.45
N LEU A 138 16.04 -10.61 1.74
CA LEU A 138 16.48 -9.37 2.38
C LEU A 138 17.99 -9.20 2.27
N ARG A 139 18.78 -10.26 2.51
CA ARG A 139 20.24 -10.20 2.33
C ARG A 139 20.64 -9.72 0.93
N GLN A 140 19.96 -10.20 -0.12
CA GLN A 140 20.26 -9.78 -1.50
C GLN A 140 19.84 -8.34 -1.78
N VAL A 141 18.70 -7.90 -1.24
CA VAL A 141 18.23 -6.51 -1.37
C VAL A 141 19.20 -5.54 -0.70
N PHE A 142 19.69 -5.87 0.50
CA PHE A 142 20.69 -5.04 1.20
C PHE A 142 22.06 -5.08 0.53
N ALA A 143 22.50 -6.24 0.01
CA ALA A 143 23.74 -6.33 -0.77
C ALA A 143 23.67 -5.44 -2.02
N PHE A 144 22.53 -5.43 -2.72
CA PHE A 144 22.27 -4.48 -3.80
C PHE A 144 22.37 -3.02 -3.33
N GLY A 145 21.78 -2.69 -2.18
CA GLY A 145 21.82 -1.33 -1.62
C GLY A 145 23.23 -0.84 -1.29
N VAL A 146 24.09 -1.72 -0.77
CA VAL A 146 25.51 -1.42 -0.50
C VAL A 146 26.28 -1.25 -1.80
N ASN A 147 26.09 -2.14 -2.79
CA ASN A 147 26.81 -2.08 -4.07
C ASN A 147 26.45 -0.87 -4.95
N ASN A 148 25.36 -0.14 -4.63
CA ASN A 148 24.89 1.02 -5.39
C ASN A 148 24.97 2.31 -4.55
N ASP A 149 25.81 2.34 -3.50
CA ASP A 149 26.04 3.49 -2.60
C ASP A 149 24.74 4.12 -2.05
N CYS A 150 23.69 3.31 -1.95
CA CYS A 150 22.43 3.75 -1.35
C CYS A 150 22.55 3.69 0.18
N CYS A 151 23.22 2.66 0.69
CA CYS A 151 23.44 2.40 2.10
C CYS A 151 24.77 2.99 2.62
N ASP A 152 24.96 4.31 2.57
CA ASP A 152 25.97 5.04 3.38
C ASP A 152 25.31 5.83 4.50
#